data_AF-A0A518SCJ6-F1
#
_entry.id   AF-A0A518SCJ6-F1
#
_cell.length_a   1.000
_cell.length_b   1.000
_cell.length_c   1.000
_cell.angle_alpha   90.00
_cell.angle_beta   90.00
_cell.angle_gamma   90.00
#
_symmetry.space_group_name_H-M   'P 1'
#
loop_
_entity.id
_entity.type
_entity.pdbx_description
1 polymer ?
#
loop_
_entity_poly.entity_id
_entity_poly.type
_entity_poly.pdbx_seq_one_letter_code
_entity_poly.pdbx_strand_id
1 'polypeptide(L)'
;MSETATNDSSGVTDSEQRALTDTRFIAWALAGLVLFAVEAPALVTFVTGFLADAVAAFPSSYATTAADILVGIERAATDLPTLLSRELVPNEGYWNGEQWVGTFLGLSPAASWAIRVALVYAYAFAWLGWLVAGYRLYRRRYRTADWTPRDDVVDRFRGHSWGKFGLVVVFLFVTMAVFAPTLGPTTVDQNMRNSYEHEIKYWDADAQEVQSTLVGQANRDSESAGNSANVGPFSYDDYGRYHPFGTMPTGRDLFTFIVVGSRISLIIGVLSVALSALLATSLALLSAYYKGRVDLSLVLLSDAVMAMPQLLLLIMLSKVLSDTWIGGIYSGGFVLALIFAGTGWTYMWRSVRGPALQVSERSWIDAARSFGQTPVTIMRQHMLPYVTGYLLIYGSMTLGGAIISIAGLSYLGLGVAPPTPEWGRAINLGQDYVATGSWHISLIPGILITIVVTGFNALGDGIRDAIDPQSDSATGETAGRGGGA
;
A
#
# COMPACT_ATOMS: atom_id res chain seq x y z
N MET A 1 3.47 42.82 39.04
CA MET A 1 4.60 42.70 38.10
C MET A 1 4.10 41.89 36.92
N SER A 2 3.89 42.55 35.80
CA SER A 2 3.39 41.97 34.56
C SER A 2 4.55 41.34 33.80
N GLU A 3 4.64 40.02 33.82
CA GLU A 3 5.55 39.29 32.96
C GLU A 3 4.83 39.08 31.62
N THR A 4 5.26 39.87 30.64
CA THR A 4 4.74 39.89 29.29
C THR A 4 5.24 38.63 28.59
N ALA A 5 4.33 37.75 28.19
CA ALA A 5 4.62 36.65 27.28
C ALA A 5 5.09 37.24 25.94
N THR A 6 6.40 37.35 25.77
CA THR A 6 7.01 37.70 24.49
C THR A 6 6.78 36.57 23.51
N ASN A 7 6.15 36.94 22.41
CA ASN A 7 5.85 36.16 21.23
C ASN A 7 7.06 35.33 20.75
N ASP A 8 6.97 34.00 20.82
CA ASP A 8 8.00 32.99 20.48
C ASP A 8 8.15 32.78 18.95
N SER A 9 7.94 33.84 18.17
CA SER A 9 8.08 33.79 16.70
C SER A 9 9.54 33.94 16.24
N SER A 10 10.46 34.35 17.13
CA SER A 10 11.88 34.50 16.84
C SER A 10 12.67 33.18 16.90
N GLY A 11 12.25 32.19 17.69
CA GLY A 11 12.93 30.91 17.81
C GLY A 11 12.75 30.01 16.57
N VAL A 12 11.58 30.08 15.93
CA VAL A 12 11.27 29.31 14.70
C VAL A 12 12.10 29.83 13.53
N THR A 13 12.16 31.15 13.33
CA THR A 13 12.93 31.77 12.25
C THR A 13 14.44 31.56 12.41
N ASP A 14 14.97 31.56 13.64
CA ASP A 14 16.38 31.23 13.91
C ASP A 14 16.70 29.76 13.60
N SER A 15 15.79 28.84 13.89
CA SER A 15 15.98 27.41 13.60
C SER A 15 15.97 27.10 12.10
N GLU A 16 15.12 27.77 11.33
CA GLU A 16 15.04 27.67 9.87
C GLU A 16 16.28 28.28 9.20
N GLN A 17 16.74 29.45 9.67
CA GLN A 17 17.97 30.07 9.17
C GLN A 17 19.23 29.26 9.50
N ARG A 18 19.27 28.62 10.69
CA ARG A 18 20.33 27.66 11.05
C ARG A 18 20.29 26.40 10.20
N ALA A 19 19.11 25.92 9.80
CA ALA A 19 19.00 24.75 8.93
C ALA A 19 19.60 25.01 7.55
N LEU A 20 19.30 26.16 6.97
CA LEU A 20 19.77 26.55 5.63
C LEU A 20 21.29 26.79 5.55
N THR A 21 21.99 26.93 6.68
CA THR A 21 23.44 27.14 6.75
C THR A 21 24.22 25.93 7.27
N ASP A 22 23.54 24.91 7.81
CA ASP A 22 24.19 23.70 8.31
C ASP A 22 24.55 22.75 7.17
N THR A 23 25.86 22.51 6.98
CA THR A 23 26.40 21.61 5.96
C THR A 23 25.81 20.20 6.02
N ARG A 24 25.44 19.69 7.21
CA ARG A 24 24.88 18.34 7.36
C ARG A 24 23.43 18.28 6.90
N PHE A 25 22.66 19.33 7.14
CA PHE A 25 21.30 19.44 6.61
C PHE A 25 21.32 19.60 5.10
N ILE A 26 22.20 20.44 4.57
CA ILE A 26 22.40 20.57 3.12
C ILE A 26 22.81 19.23 2.51
N ALA A 27 23.77 18.51 3.10
CA ALA A 27 24.19 17.20 2.62
C ALA A 27 23.05 16.16 2.67
N TRP A 28 22.26 16.14 3.74
CA TRP A 28 21.08 15.29 3.84
C TRP A 28 20.02 15.66 2.80
N ALA A 29 19.73 16.94 2.61
CA ALA A 29 18.76 17.42 1.63
C ALA A 29 19.21 17.13 0.19
N LEU A 30 20.50 17.33 -0.12
CA LEU A 30 21.09 16.97 -1.41
C LEU A 30 21.04 15.47 -1.65
N ALA A 31 21.35 14.64 -0.65
CA ALA A 31 21.20 13.19 -0.78
C ALA A 31 19.75 12.78 -1.07
N GLY A 32 18.78 13.45 -0.45
CA GLY A 32 17.35 13.25 -0.72
C GLY A 32 16.95 13.70 -2.12
N LEU A 33 17.49 14.82 -2.59
CA LEU A 33 17.25 15.32 -3.94
C LEU A 33 17.83 14.39 -5.00
N VAL A 34 19.03 13.84 -4.77
CA VAL A 34 19.64 12.83 -5.66
C VAL A 34 18.80 11.56 -5.67
N LEU A 35 18.41 11.04 -4.50
CA LEU A 35 17.52 9.87 -4.43
C LEU A 35 16.20 10.14 -5.16
N PHE A 36 15.61 11.32 -4.99
CA PHE A 36 14.38 11.71 -5.68
C PHE A 36 14.56 11.80 -7.18
N ALA A 37 15.59 12.50 -7.66
CA ALA A 37 15.85 12.70 -9.08
C ALA A 37 16.00 11.36 -9.84
N VAL A 38 16.45 10.31 -9.17
CA VAL A 38 16.68 8.99 -9.75
C VAL A 38 15.38 8.25 -10.14
N GLU A 39 14.30 8.38 -9.37
CA GLU A 39 13.00 7.72 -9.66
C GLU A 39 11.78 8.67 -9.60
N ALA A 40 12.00 9.99 -9.60
CA ALA A 40 10.93 10.98 -9.63
C ALA A 40 9.87 10.67 -10.69
N PRO A 41 10.23 10.24 -11.92
CA PRO A 41 9.26 9.83 -12.92
C PRO A 41 8.31 8.71 -12.48
N ALA A 42 8.86 7.60 -11.94
CA ALA A 42 8.08 6.44 -11.53
C ALA A 42 7.11 6.76 -10.39
N LEU A 43 7.56 7.58 -9.42
CA LEU A 43 6.72 8.06 -8.32
C LEU A 43 5.63 9.02 -8.81
N VAL A 44 5.96 9.92 -9.74
CA VAL A 44 5.00 10.84 -10.34
C VAL A 44 3.92 10.06 -11.08
N THR A 45 4.29 9.14 -11.98
CA THR A 45 3.34 8.26 -12.70
C THR A 45 2.45 7.47 -11.74
N PHE A 46 3.00 6.96 -10.63
CA PHE A 46 2.20 6.26 -9.63
C PHE A 46 1.11 7.15 -9.03
N VAL A 47 1.50 8.35 -8.59
CA VAL A 47 0.61 9.31 -7.92
C VAL A 47 -0.39 9.93 -8.89
N THR A 48 0.06 10.36 -10.07
CA THR A 48 -0.80 11.03 -11.06
C THR A 48 -1.83 10.08 -11.64
N GLY A 49 -1.47 8.83 -11.95
CA GLY A 49 -2.43 7.84 -12.45
C GLY A 49 -3.53 7.56 -11.42
N PHE A 50 -3.17 7.40 -10.15
CA PHE A 50 -4.17 7.24 -9.08
C PHE A 50 -5.07 8.47 -8.92
N LEU A 51 -4.49 9.68 -8.93
CA LEU A 51 -5.26 10.92 -8.82
C LEU A 51 -6.16 11.12 -10.05
N ALA A 52 -5.70 10.77 -11.25
CA ALA A 52 -6.50 10.86 -12.47
C ALA A 52 -7.72 9.95 -12.39
N ASP A 53 -7.54 8.70 -11.95
CA ASP A 53 -8.64 7.74 -11.74
C ASP A 53 -9.61 8.21 -10.64
N ALA A 54 -9.11 8.80 -9.56
CA ALA A 54 -9.93 9.35 -8.48
C ALA A 54 -10.71 10.59 -8.91
N VAL A 55 -10.11 11.45 -9.74
CA VAL A 55 -10.77 12.64 -10.29
C VAL A 55 -11.83 12.24 -11.31
N ALA A 56 -11.57 11.24 -12.15
CA ALA A 56 -12.54 10.69 -13.09
C ALA A 56 -13.80 10.14 -12.41
N ALA A 57 -13.74 9.86 -11.10
CA ALA A 57 -14.89 9.45 -10.29
C ALA A 57 -15.88 10.59 -9.97
N PHE A 58 -15.56 11.86 -10.26
CA PHE A 58 -16.47 12.98 -10.02
C PHE A 58 -17.26 13.34 -11.30
N PRO A 59 -18.61 13.32 -11.27
CA PRO A 59 -19.45 13.56 -12.44
C PRO A 59 -19.58 15.06 -12.80
N SER A 60 -18.48 15.80 -12.87
CA SER A 60 -18.47 17.24 -13.21
C SER A 60 -17.53 17.55 -14.38
N SER A 61 -17.86 18.56 -15.17
CA SER A 61 -17.01 19.09 -16.25
C SER A 61 -15.63 19.60 -15.78
N TYR A 62 -15.45 19.80 -14.49
CA TYR A 62 -14.14 20.13 -13.88
C TYR A 62 -13.26 18.90 -13.69
N ALA A 63 -13.84 17.70 -13.61
CA ALA A 63 -13.11 16.46 -13.44
C ALA A 63 -12.32 16.10 -14.71
N THR A 64 -12.88 16.32 -15.90
CA THR A 64 -12.18 16.05 -17.16
C THR A 64 -10.95 16.94 -17.32
N THR A 65 -11.08 18.25 -17.02
CA THR A 65 -9.95 19.20 -17.11
C THR A 65 -8.83 18.84 -16.12
N ALA A 66 -9.18 18.48 -14.89
CA ALA A 66 -8.19 18.09 -13.88
C ALA A 66 -7.54 16.72 -14.21
N ALA A 67 -8.30 15.77 -14.73
CA ALA A 67 -7.78 14.48 -15.18
C ALA A 67 -6.81 14.66 -16.37
N ASP A 68 -7.16 15.50 -17.36
CA ASP A 68 -6.30 15.78 -18.52
C ASP A 68 -4.96 16.41 -18.12
N ILE A 69 -4.96 17.32 -17.12
CA ILE A 69 -3.73 17.89 -16.56
C ILE A 69 -2.88 16.79 -15.91
N LEU A 70 -3.48 15.92 -15.10
CA LEU A 70 -2.78 14.83 -14.43
C LEU A 70 -2.19 13.82 -15.44
N VAL A 71 -2.93 13.47 -16.49
CA VAL A 71 -2.46 12.63 -17.59
C VAL A 71 -1.33 13.33 -18.38
N GLY A 72 -1.40 14.65 -18.54
CA GLY A 72 -0.32 15.44 -19.14
C GLY A 72 0.98 15.37 -18.33
N ILE A 73 0.89 15.47 -17.00
CA ILE A 73 2.04 15.30 -16.09
C ILE A 73 2.57 13.87 -16.14
N GLU A 74 1.68 12.87 -16.18
CA GLU A 74 2.06 11.47 -16.29
C GLU A 74 2.87 11.19 -17.56
N ARG A 75 2.41 11.68 -18.72
CA ARG A 75 3.13 11.54 -19.99
C ARG A 75 4.50 12.21 -19.97
N ALA A 76 4.58 13.41 -19.40
CA ALA A 76 5.86 14.11 -19.24
C ALA A 76 6.83 13.36 -18.31
N ALA A 77 6.31 12.66 -17.30
CA ALA A 77 7.10 11.82 -16.41
C ALA A 77 7.60 10.57 -17.14
N THR A 78 6.77 9.87 -17.92
CA THR A 78 7.17 8.61 -18.59
C THR A 78 8.32 8.77 -19.58
N ASP A 79 8.56 9.98 -20.10
CA ASP A 79 9.64 10.26 -21.05
C ASP A 79 11.02 10.45 -20.39
N LEU A 80 11.08 10.50 -19.06
CA LEU A 80 12.34 10.67 -18.33
C LEU A 80 12.96 9.30 -17.97
N PRO A 81 14.24 9.06 -18.30
CA PRO A 81 14.90 7.80 -18.00
C PRO A 81 15.06 7.62 -16.48
N THR A 82 14.57 6.51 -15.93
CA THR A 82 14.78 6.12 -14.53
C THR A 82 15.87 5.06 -14.43
N LEU A 83 16.66 5.06 -13.35
CA LEU A 83 17.76 4.08 -13.19
C LEU A 83 17.25 2.64 -13.00
N LEU A 84 16.02 2.47 -12.56
CA LEU A 84 15.37 1.17 -12.38
C LEU A 84 14.51 0.74 -13.59
N SER A 85 14.61 1.45 -14.72
CA SER A 85 13.83 1.12 -15.91
C SER A 85 14.25 -0.23 -16.52
N ARG A 86 13.31 -0.85 -17.24
CA ARG A 86 13.56 -2.08 -18.00
C ARG A 86 14.55 -1.88 -19.13
N GLU A 87 14.75 -0.64 -19.58
CA GLU A 87 15.69 -0.30 -20.65
C GLU A 87 17.14 -0.37 -20.18
N LEU A 88 17.41 0.02 -18.92
CA LEU A 88 18.76 -0.01 -18.36
C LEU A 88 19.18 -1.40 -17.87
N VAL A 89 18.25 -2.15 -17.29
CA VAL A 89 18.47 -3.53 -16.87
C VAL A 89 17.45 -4.44 -17.57
N PRO A 90 17.67 -4.74 -18.87
CA PRO A 90 16.77 -5.59 -19.64
C PRO A 90 16.93 -7.06 -19.24
N ASN A 91 15.80 -7.75 -19.14
CA ASN A 91 15.75 -9.20 -18.90
C ASN A 91 15.06 -9.97 -20.04
N GLU A 92 14.48 -9.26 -21.01
CA GLU A 92 13.73 -9.82 -22.13
C GLU A 92 14.66 -9.95 -23.35
N GLY A 93 15.55 -10.93 -23.29
CA GLY A 93 16.45 -11.29 -24.39
C GLY A 93 16.33 -12.76 -24.76
N TYR A 94 17.10 -13.18 -25.75
CA TYR A 94 17.05 -14.54 -26.29
C TYR A 94 18.45 -15.17 -26.30
N TRP A 95 18.50 -16.49 -26.19
CA TRP A 95 19.71 -17.26 -26.41
C TRP A 95 20.00 -17.37 -27.91
N ASN A 96 21.24 -17.24 -28.35
CA ASN A 96 21.60 -17.37 -29.77
C ASN A 96 22.40 -18.64 -30.11
N GLY A 97 22.49 -19.59 -29.17
CA GLY A 97 23.34 -20.78 -29.28
C GLY A 97 24.65 -20.67 -28.49
N GLU A 98 25.15 -19.45 -28.26
CA GLU A 98 26.44 -19.21 -27.58
C GLU A 98 26.33 -18.30 -26.36
N GLN A 99 25.49 -17.25 -26.44
CA GLN A 99 25.32 -16.23 -25.41
C GLN A 99 23.90 -15.66 -25.39
N TRP A 100 23.54 -14.98 -24.31
CA TRP A 100 22.29 -14.22 -24.23
C TRP A 100 22.43 -12.87 -24.93
N VAL A 101 21.49 -12.57 -25.82
CA VAL A 101 21.42 -11.33 -26.60
C VAL A 101 20.22 -10.52 -26.14
N GLY A 102 20.42 -9.23 -25.86
CA GLY A 102 19.35 -8.33 -25.42
C GLY A 102 19.07 -8.32 -23.91
N THR A 103 19.80 -9.12 -23.13
CA THR A 103 19.78 -9.08 -21.66
C THR A 103 20.90 -8.22 -21.09
N PHE A 104 20.76 -7.80 -19.83
CA PHE A 104 21.74 -6.96 -19.15
C PHE A 104 23.11 -7.65 -19.08
N LEU A 105 24.13 -7.03 -19.70
CA LEU A 105 25.51 -7.54 -19.78
C LEU A 105 25.62 -8.97 -20.35
N GLY A 106 24.65 -9.44 -21.14
CA GLY A 106 24.63 -10.81 -21.66
C GLY A 106 24.39 -11.88 -20.59
N LEU A 107 23.88 -11.49 -19.42
CA LEU A 107 23.51 -12.42 -18.35
C LEU A 107 22.21 -13.16 -18.70
N SER A 108 21.92 -14.25 -17.98
CA SER A 108 20.63 -14.93 -18.16
C SER A 108 19.45 -14.02 -17.78
N PRO A 109 18.25 -14.24 -18.35
CA PRO A 109 17.03 -13.50 -17.99
C PRO A 109 16.77 -13.51 -16.48
N ALA A 110 16.97 -14.65 -15.81
CA ALA A 110 16.83 -14.76 -14.36
C ALA A 110 17.81 -13.86 -13.59
N ALA A 111 19.09 -13.84 -13.98
CA ALA A 111 20.10 -13.02 -13.32
C ALA A 111 19.85 -11.53 -13.56
N SER A 112 19.53 -11.15 -14.80
CA SER A 112 19.20 -9.76 -15.15
C SER A 112 17.98 -9.25 -14.38
N TRP A 113 16.92 -10.06 -14.31
CA TRP A 113 15.74 -9.78 -13.50
C TRP A 113 16.08 -9.67 -12.01
N ALA A 114 16.86 -10.60 -11.46
CA ALA A 114 17.23 -10.58 -10.05
C ALA A 114 18.05 -9.34 -9.67
N ILE A 115 18.96 -8.90 -10.54
CA ILE A 115 19.71 -7.64 -10.37
C ILE A 115 18.73 -6.47 -10.34
N ARG A 116 17.79 -6.39 -11.28
CA ARG A 116 16.80 -5.30 -11.30
C ARG A 116 15.96 -5.27 -10.02
N VAL A 117 15.44 -6.42 -9.58
CA VAL A 117 14.68 -6.54 -8.33
C VAL A 117 15.53 -6.11 -7.13
N ALA A 118 16.78 -6.54 -7.05
CA ALA A 118 17.69 -6.17 -5.98
C ALA A 118 17.96 -4.65 -5.95
N LEU A 119 18.14 -4.02 -7.12
CA LEU A 119 18.31 -2.57 -7.23
C LEU A 119 17.07 -1.81 -6.75
N VAL A 120 15.86 -2.27 -7.10
CA VAL A 120 14.60 -1.65 -6.62
C VAL A 120 14.52 -1.67 -5.10
N TYR A 121 14.76 -2.83 -4.48
CA TYR A 121 14.72 -2.91 -3.01
C TYR A 121 15.87 -2.16 -2.35
N ALA A 122 17.09 -2.17 -2.92
CA ALA A 122 18.21 -1.39 -2.43
C ALA A 122 17.90 0.12 -2.45
N TYR A 123 17.26 0.60 -3.52
CA TYR A 123 16.78 1.98 -3.61
C TYR A 123 15.73 2.30 -2.55
N ALA A 124 14.75 1.43 -2.34
CA ALA A 124 13.75 1.61 -1.29
C ALA A 124 14.38 1.65 0.11
N PHE A 125 15.35 0.77 0.39
CA PHE A 125 16.09 0.78 1.66
C PHE A 125 16.96 2.03 1.82
N ALA A 126 17.52 2.56 0.74
CA ALA A 126 18.24 3.84 0.77
C ALA A 126 17.32 4.99 1.18
N TRP A 127 16.08 5.02 0.68
CA TRP A 127 15.04 5.97 1.13
C TRP A 127 14.70 5.82 2.60
N LEU A 128 14.50 4.58 3.06
CA LEU A 128 14.24 4.32 4.48
C LEU A 128 15.40 4.81 5.36
N GLY A 129 16.64 4.53 4.94
CA GLY A 129 17.85 5.01 5.60
C GLY A 129 17.94 6.54 5.62
N TRP A 130 17.61 7.19 4.52
CA TRP A 130 17.56 8.65 4.39
C TRP A 130 16.53 9.30 5.33
N LEU A 131 15.32 8.72 5.43
CA LEU A 131 14.27 9.17 6.34
C LEU A 131 14.71 9.05 7.81
N VAL A 132 15.29 7.90 8.18
CA VAL A 132 15.80 7.67 9.54
C VAL A 132 16.96 8.60 9.87
N ALA A 133 17.87 8.85 8.92
CA ALA A 133 18.96 9.80 9.08
C ALA A 133 18.44 11.23 9.27
N GLY A 134 17.43 11.64 8.51
CA GLY A 134 16.76 12.93 8.62
C GLY A 134 16.10 13.13 9.98
N TYR A 135 15.34 12.14 10.46
CA TYR A 135 14.73 12.19 11.80
C TYR A 135 15.79 12.29 12.92
N ARG A 136 16.89 11.54 12.83
CA ARG A 136 18.01 11.64 13.79
C ARG A 136 18.71 12.98 13.74
N LEU A 137 18.89 13.56 12.55
CA LEU A 137 19.47 14.90 12.38
C LEU A 137 18.58 15.96 13.01
N TYR A 138 17.28 15.93 12.71
CA TYR A 138 16.27 16.79 13.31
C TYR A 138 16.29 16.73 14.85
N ARG A 139 16.23 15.52 15.42
CA ARG A 139 16.25 15.28 16.87
C ARG A 139 17.51 15.84 17.55
N ARG A 140 18.67 15.78 16.90
CA ARG A 140 19.96 16.16 17.50
C ARG A 140 20.33 17.64 17.35
N ARG A 141 19.77 18.35 16.38
CA ARG A 141 20.28 19.68 15.97
C ARG A 141 19.24 20.78 15.89
N TYR A 142 18.02 20.46 15.49
CA TYR A 142 16.99 21.46 15.20
C TYR A 142 15.88 21.50 16.23
N ARG A 143 15.66 20.39 16.93
CA ARG A 143 14.61 20.33 17.92
C ARG A 143 14.97 21.15 19.15
N THR A 144 14.04 22.00 19.56
CA THR A 144 14.16 22.90 20.71
C THR A 144 14.01 22.18 22.05
N ALA A 145 13.17 21.14 22.10
CA ALA A 145 12.96 20.34 23.30
C ALA A 145 13.80 19.05 23.27
N ASP A 146 14.55 18.80 24.34
CA ASP A 146 15.36 17.58 24.49
C ASP A 146 14.52 16.30 24.50
N TRP A 147 13.26 16.39 24.96
CA TRP A 147 12.33 15.27 25.03
C TRP A 147 10.93 15.65 24.51
N THR A 148 10.27 14.69 23.83
CA THR A 148 8.87 14.79 23.41
C THR A 148 8.23 13.41 23.53
N PRO A 149 6.90 13.32 23.80
CA PRO A 149 6.19 12.04 23.87
C PRO A 149 6.36 11.16 22.61
N ARG A 150 6.59 11.77 21.44
CA ARG A 150 6.84 11.04 20.19
C ARG A 150 8.14 10.23 20.23
N ASP A 151 9.15 10.67 20.99
CA ASP A 151 10.40 9.92 21.12
C ASP A 151 10.18 8.62 21.89
N ASP A 152 9.38 8.66 22.96
CA ASP A 152 9.06 7.47 23.73
C ASP A 152 8.29 6.46 22.88
N VAL A 153 7.37 6.94 22.02
CA VAL A 153 6.67 6.09 21.05
C VAL A 153 7.66 5.41 20.11
N VAL A 154 8.59 6.17 19.53
CA VAL A 154 9.60 5.61 18.61
C VAL A 154 10.51 4.61 19.33
N ASP A 155 10.97 4.94 20.53
CA ASP A 155 11.89 4.07 21.28
C ASP A 155 11.19 2.79 21.79
N ARG A 156 9.91 2.87 22.22
CA ARG A 156 9.07 1.68 22.49
C ARG A 156 8.87 0.82 21.25
N PHE A 157 8.53 1.42 20.10
CA PHE A 157 8.36 0.69 18.85
C PHE A 157 9.65 -0.05 18.43
N ARG A 158 10.83 0.56 18.65
CA ARG A 158 12.13 -0.07 18.33
C ARG A 158 12.39 -1.32 19.17
N GLY A 159 11.88 -1.38 20.39
CA GLY A 159 11.92 -2.56 21.26
C GLY A 159 10.97 -3.67 20.80
N HIS A 160 9.92 -3.34 20.07
CA HIS A 160 8.80 -4.25 19.79
C HIS A 160 9.04 -5.15 18.54
N SER A 161 9.45 -6.41 18.76
CA SER A 161 9.83 -7.34 17.68
C SER A 161 8.71 -7.66 16.69
N TRP A 162 7.48 -7.85 17.17
CA TRP A 162 6.34 -8.18 16.32
C TRP A 162 5.97 -7.02 15.38
N GLY A 163 5.90 -5.82 15.94
CA GLY A 163 5.77 -4.55 15.21
C GLY A 163 6.87 -4.32 14.17
N LYS A 164 8.14 -4.67 14.47
CA LYS A 164 9.23 -4.61 13.48
C LYS A 164 9.06 -5.60 12.34
N PHE A 165 8.61 -6.83 12.64
CA PHE A 165 8.25 -7.80 11.60
C PHE A 165 7.15 -7.24 10.69
N GLY A 166 6.10 -6.68 11.28
CA GLY A 166 5.03 -6.02 10.55
C GLY A 166 5.53 -4.87 9.67
N LEU A 167 6.38 -3.99 10.21
CA LEU A 167 6.98 -2.89 9.47
C LEU A 167 7.77 -3.37 8.25
N VAL A 168 8.58 -4.42 8.39
CA VAL A 168 9.36 -4.98 7.28
C VAL A 168 8.43 -5.54 6.20
N VAL A 169 7.43 -6.33 6.58
CA VAL A 169 6.48 -6.91 5.62
C VAL A 169 5.71 -5.83 4.87
N VAL A 170 5.15 -4.85 5.60
CA VAL A 170 4.40 -3.74 4.99
C VAL A 170 5.31 -2.92 4.09
N PHE A 171 6.55 -2.66 4.50
CA PHE A 171 7.54 -1.95 3.68
C PHE A 171 7.84 -2.68 2.36
N LEU A 172 8.05 -4.00 2.41
CA LEU A 172 8.28 -4.80 1.21
C LEU A 172 7.05 -4.83 0.30
N PHE A 173 5.85 -4.98 0.87
CA PHE A 173 4.59 -4.97 0.12
C PHE A 173 4.33 -3.62 -0.56
N VAL A 174 4.52 -2.51 0.15
CA VAL A 174 4.36 -1.16 -0.41
C VAL A 174 5.40 -0.90 -1.49
N THR A 175 6.65 -1.32 -1.28
CA THR A 175 7.70 -1.24 -2.31
C THR A 175 7.30 -2.02 -3.56
N MET A 176 6.79 -3.24 -3.38
CA MET A 176 6.30 -4.07 -4.49
C MET A 176 5.16 -3.39 -5.26
N ALA A 177 4.21 -2.76 -4.56
CA ALA A 177 3.07 -2.07 -5.17
C ALA A 177 3.48 -0.79 -5.92
N VAL A 178 4.39 0.00 -5.37
CA VAL A 178 4.87 1.24 -5.99
C VAL A 178 5.71 0.94 -7.24
N PHE A 179 6.61 -0.04 -7.14
CA PHE A 179 7.51 -0.45 -8.22
C PHE A 179 6.97 -1.62 -9.05
N ALA A 180 5.65 -1.82 -9.05
CA ALA A 180 5.05 -2.97 -9.71
C ALA A 180 5.40 -3.11 -11.20
N PRO A 181 5.40 -2.03 -12.01
CA PRO A 181 5.76 -2.12 -13.44
C PRO A 181 7.21 -2.56 -13.69
N THR A 182 8.14 -2.24 -12.79
CA THR A 182 9.58 -2.52 -12.95
C THR A 182 9.97 -3.89 -12.40
N LEU A 183 9.27 -4.39 -11.37
CA LEU A 183 9.59 -5.66 -10.73
C LEU A 183 9.24 -6.90 -11.57
N GLY A 184 8.16 -6.85 -12.36
CA GLY A 184 7.75 -7.98 -13.20
C GLY A 184 8.82 -8.40 -14.22
N PRO A 185 9.02 -9.69 -14.53
CA PRO A 185 9.86 -10.12 -15.65
C PRO A 185 9.27 -9.69 -16.99
N THR A 186 7.95 -9.60 -17.11
CA THR A 186 7.21 -9.13 -18.31
C THR A 186 6.26 -8.00 -17.93
N THR A 187 5.71 -7.27 -18.91
CA THR A 187 4.71 -6.24 -18.65
C THR A 187 3.29 -6.81 -18.73
N VAL A 188 2.32 -6.21 -18.03
CA VAL A 188 0.90 -6.60 -18.14
C VAL A 188 0.37 -6.36 -19.55
N ASP A 189 0.88 -5.33 -20.22
CA ASP A 189 0.47 -5.03 -21.59
C ASP A 189 0.86 -6.17 -22.54
N GLN A 190 2.16 -6.48 -22.59
CA GLN A 190 2.74 -7.54 -23.42
C GLN A 190 2.28 -8.94 -23.03
N ASN A 191 2.22 -9.27 -21.74
CA ASN A 191 1.92 -10.63 -21.30
C ASN A 191 0.42 -10.92 -21.18
N MET A 192 -0.45 -9.90 -21.01
CA MET A 192 -1.85 -10.13 -20.64
C MET A 192 -2.89 -9.39 -21.49
N ARG A 193 -2.69 -8.10 -21.77
CA ARG A 193 -3.69 -7.28 -22.46
C ARG A 193 -3.59 -7.42 -23.98
N ASN A 194 -2.40 -7.18 -24.52
CA ASN A 194 -2.13 -7.08 -25.95
C ASN A 194 -1.07 -8.11 -26.38
N SER A 195 -1.22 -9.35 -25.90
CA SER A 195 -0.20 -10.39 -26.08
C SER A 195 0.00 -10.85 -27.52
N TYR A 196 -0.96 -10.63 -28.42
CA TYR A 196 -0.82 -10.95 -29.84
C TYR A 196 -0.29 -9.78 -30.67
N GLU A 197 -0.05 -8.62 -30.05
CA GLU A 197 0.57 -7.46 -30.70
C GLU A 197 2.09 -7.42 -30.47
N HIS A 198 2.60 -8.29 -29.59
CA HIS A 198 4.00 -8.35 -29.20
C HIS A 198 4.64 -9.65 -29.67
N GLU A 199 5.86 -9.54 -30.19
CA GLU A 199 6.70 -10.66 -30.60
C GLU A 199 7.88 -10.87 -29.64
N ILE A 200 8.30 -12.12 -29.51
CA ILE A 200 9.52 -12.52 -28.80
C ILE A 200 10.37 -13.40 -29.70
N LYS A 201 11.68 -13.31 -29.52
CA LYS A 201 12.65 -14.17 -30.19
C LYS A 201 13.07 -15.30 -29.24
N TYR A 202 13.29 -16.49 -29.78
CA TYR A 202 13.79 -17.63 -29.01
C TYR A 202 14.72 -18.49 -29.86
N TRP A 203 15.53 -19.30 -29.19
CA TRP A 203 16.41 -20.27 -29.84
C TRP A 203 15.64 -21.56 -30.09
N ASP A 204 15.48 -21.92 -31.35
CA ASP A 204 15.00 -23.25 -31.71
C ASP A 204 16.20 -24.21 -31.73
N ALA A 205 16.23 -25.14 -30.78
CA ALA A 205 17.32 -26.10 -30.66
C ALA A 205 17.33 -27.13 -31.80
N ASP A 206 16.17 -27.43 -32.38
CA ASP A 206 16.02 -28.40 -33.46
C ASP A 206 16.42 -27.78 -34.81
N ALA A 207 16.03 -26.52 -35.04
CA ALA A 207 16.40 -25.78 -36.25
C ALA A 207 17.78 -25.11 -36.17
N GLN A 208 18.38 -25.04 -34.97
CA GLN A 208 19.61 -24.30 -34.68
C GLN A 208 19.60 -22.84 -35.18
N GLU A 209 18.45 -22.19 -35.09
CA GLU A 209 18.25 -20.82 -35.53
C GLU A 209 17.38 -20.03 -34.54
N VAL A 210 17.45 -18.70 -34.63
CA VAL A 210 16.62 -17.81 -33.83
C VAL A 210 15.31 -17.57 -34.58
N GLN A 211 14.20 -17.99 -33.98
CA GLN A 211 12.86 -17.76 -34.51
C GLN A 211 12.12 -16.69 -33.72
N SER A 212 11.05 -16.14 -34.30
CA SER A 212 10.14 -15.19 -33.65
C SER A 212 8.77 -15.84 -33.49
N THR A 213 8.13 -15.62 -32.34
CA THR A 213 6.74 -16.01 -32.10
C THR A 213 5.98 -14.90 -31.38
N LEU A 214 4.66 -14.95 -31.44
CA LEU A 214 3.80 -14.02 -30.72
C LEU A 214 3.79 -14.39 -29.23
N VAL A 215 3.82 -13.39 -28.35
CA VAL A 215 3.76 -13.61 -26.89
C VAL A 215 2.50 -14.38 -26.50
N GLY A 216 1.37 -14.11 -27.16
CA GLY A 216 0.12 -14.81 -26.95
C GLY A 216 0.17 -16.30 -27.31
N GLN A 217 0.95 -16.66 -28.34
CA GLN A 217 1.18 -18.05 -28.71
C GLN A 217 2.08 -18.73 -27.68
N ALA A 218 3.22 -18.09 -27.35
CA ALA A 218 4.14 -18.59 -26.34
C ALA A 218 3.47 -18.77 -24.96
N ASN A 219 2.54 -17.88 -24.59
CA ASN A 219 1.73 -18.05 -23.38
C ASN A 219 0.88 -19.32 -23.44
N ARG A 220 0.16 -19.60 -24.55
CA ARG A 220 -0.62 -20.85 -24.62
C ARG A 220 0.24 -22.09 -24.49
N ASP A 221 1.41 -22.07 -25.12
CA ASP A 221 2.33 -23.21 -25.11
C ASP A 221 3.01 -23.38 -23.73
N SER A 222 2.98 -22.34 -22.89
CA SER A 222 3.53 -22.33 -21.52
C SER A 222 2.45 -22.44 -20.44
N GLU A 223 1.28 -23.00 -20.74
CA GLU A 223 0.19 -23.13 -19.77
C GLU A 223 0.52 -24.10 -18.62
N SER A 224 0.11 -23.74 -17.41
CA SER A 224 0.21 -24.62 -16.24
C SER A 224 -1.19 -25.12 -15.86
N ALA A 225 -1.57 -26.30 -16.38
CA ALA A 225 -2.93 -26.84 -16.26
C ALA A 225 -2.99 -28.19 -15.50
N GLY A 226 -2.01 -28.46 -14.63
CA GLY A 226 -1.97 -29.68 -13.80
C GLY A 226 -1.64 -30.97 -14.56
N ASN A 227 -1.31 -30.88 -15.85
CA ASN A 227 -0.79 -31.97 -16.67
C ASN A 227 0.75 -32.06 -16.52
N SER A 228 1.41 -32.87 -17.36
CA SER A 228 2.87 -33.03 -17.34
C SER A 228 3.65 -31.82 -17.89
N ALA A 229 3.00 -30.95 -18.66
CA ALA A 229 3.56 -29.72 -19.19
C ALA A 229 3.26 -28.57 -18.21
N ASN A 230 4.16 -28.34 -17.25
CA ASN A 230 3.98 -27.35 -16.19
C ASN A 230 5.20 -26.45 -16.07
N VAL A 231 4.99 -25.13 -16.14
CA VAL A 231 6.04 -24.14 -15.92
C VAL A 231 5.96 -23.66 -14.47
N GLY A 232 6.73 -24.32 -13.61
CA GLY A 232 6.75 -24.09 -12.17
C GLY A 232 7.54 -22.85 -11.73
N PRO A 233 7.65 -22.60 -10.42
CA PRO A 233 8.45 -21.50 -9.89
C PRO A 233 9.94 -21.62 -10.25
N PHE A 234 10.58 -20.48 -10.51
CA PHE A 234 12.01 -20.36 -10.84
C PHE A 234 12.45 -21.17 -12.08
N SER A 235 11.54 -21.44 -13.02
CA SER A 235 11.84 -22.15 -14.25
C SER A 235 11.84 -21.23 -15.47
N TYR A 236 12.39 -21.76 -16.56
CA TYR A 236 12.24 -21.20 -17.89
C TYR A 236 11.15 -21.96 -18.64
N ASP A 237 10.48 -21.30 -19.57
CA ASP A 237 9.64 -21.97 -20.56
C ASP A 237 10.45 -22.34 -21.81
N ASP A 238 9.79 -22.96 -22.80
CA ASP A 238 10.40 -23.40 -24.05
C ASP A 238 10.91 -22.24 -24.93
N TYR A 239 10.50 -21.01 -24.61
CA TYR A 239 10.92 -19.78 -25.30
C TYR A 239 12.07 -19.06 -24.58
N GLY A 240 12.62 -19.65 -23.51
CA GLY A 240 13.70 -19.04 -22.73
C GLY A 240 13.25 -17.87 -21.86
N ARG A 241 11.94 -17.70 -21.63
CA ARG A 241 11.39 -16.70 -20.70
C ARG A 241 11.47 -17.25 -19.27
N TYR A 242 11.89 -16.40 -18.36
CA TYR A 242 12.02 -16.77 -16.95
C TYR A 242 10.77 -16.42 -16.14
N HIS A 243 10.27 -17.39 -15.37
CA HIS A 243 9.05 -17.29 -14.59
C HIS A 243 9.32 -17.47 -13.07
N PRO A 244 9.49 -16.38 -12.30
CA PRO A 244 9.84 -16.47 -10.88
C PRO A 244 8.84 -17.28 -10.04
N PHE A 245 7.54 -17.11 -10.31
CA PHE A 245 6.46 -17.82 -9.63
C PHE A 245 5.76 -18.85 -10.53
N GLY A 246 6.32 -19.15 -11.71
CA GLY A 246 5.69 -20.00 -12.70
C GLY A 246 4.60 -19.30 -13.51
N THR A 247 3.88 -20.08 -14.30
CA THR A 247 2.79 -19.58 -15.15
C THR A 247 1.41 -19.95 -14.62
N MET A 248 0.39 -19.23 -15.10
CA MET A 248 -1.03 -19.49 -14.81
C MET A 248 -1.62 -20.54 -15.77
N PRO A 249 -2.90 -20.94 -15.61
CA PRO A 249 -3.56 -21.85 -16.56
C PRO A 249 -3.73 -21.28 -17.96
N THR A 250 -3.55 -19.96 -18.12
CA THR A 250 -3.53 -19.28 -19.43
C THR A 250 -2.10 -19.09 -19.96
N GLY A 251 -1.11 -19.66 -19.26
CA GLY A 251 0.33 -19.55 -19.44
C GLY A 251 0.92 -18.14 -19.39
N ARG A 252 0.13 -17.19 -18.89
CA ARG A 252 0.58 -15.86 -18.48
C ARG A 252 1.46 -15.95 -17.23
N ASP A 253 2.39 -15.01 -17.07
CA ASP A 253 3.35 -14.98 -15.96
C ASP A 253 2.68 -14.63 -14.63
N LEU A 254 2.79 -15.54 -13.64
CA LEU A 254 2.14 -15.38 -12.34
C LEU A 254 2.80 -14.29 -11.49
N PHE A 255 4.13 -14.12 -11.60
CA PHE A 255 4.84 -13.09 -10.83
C PHE A 255 4.40 -11.68 -11.23
N THR A 256 4.35 -11.40 -12.54
CA THR A 256 3.84 -10.14 -13.10
C THR A 256 2.40 -9.89 -12.66
N PHE A 257 1.55 -10.93 -12.68
CA PHE A 257 0.18 -10.84 -12.19
C PHE A 257 0.10 -10.42 -10.72
N ILE A 258 0.89 -11.05 -9.86
CA ILE A 258 0.92 -10.78 -8.42
C ILE A 258 1.47 -9.39 -8.13
N VAL A 259 2.60 -9.02 -8.74
CA VAL A 259 3.23 -7.73 -8.49
C VAL A 259 2.30 -6.58 -8.90
N VAL A 260 1.65 -6.64 -10.07
CA VAL A 260 0.67 -5.61 -10.45
C VAL A 260 -0.59 -5.68 -9.59
N GLY A 261 -1.06 -6.87 -9.24
CA GLY A 261 -2.20 -7.05 -8.33
C GLY A 261 -1.97 -6.40 -6.97
N SER A 262 -0.72 -6.38 -6.47
CA SER A 262 -0.39 -5.76 -5.19
C SER A 262 -0.67 -4.25 -5.17
N ARG A 263 -0.46 -3.57 -6.31
CA ARG A 263 -0.78 -2.15 -6.50
C ARG A 263 -2.29 -1.91 -6.43
N ILE A 264 -3.06 -2.77 -7.08
CA ILE A 264 -4.52 -2.70 -7.07
C ILE A 264 -5.05 -2.89 -5.64
N SER A 265 -4.63 -3.95 -4.96
CA SER A 265 -5.06 -4.25 -3.60
C SER A 265 -4.65 -3.17 -2.60
N LEU A 266 -3.43 -2.61 -2.69
CA LEU A 266 -2.97 -1.52 -1.82
C LEU A 266 -3.82 -0.27 -2.01
N ILE A 267 -4.08 0.14 -3.26
CA ILE A 267 -4.87 1.33 -3.57
C ILE A 267 -6.30 1.20 -3.04
N ILE A 268 -6.97 0.08 -3.32
CA ILE A 268 -8.34 -0.16 -2.84
C ILE A 268 -8.35 -0.20 -1.31
N GLY A 269 -7.41 -0.91 -0.67
CA GLY A 269 -7.31 -1.01 0.78
C GLY A 269 -7.09 0.34 1.48
N VAL A 270 -6.12 1.13 1.01
CA VAL A 270 -5.82 2.46 1.56
C VAL A 270 -7.01 3.41 1.36
N LEU A 271 -7.62 3.43 0.18
CA LEU A 271 -8.78 4.27 -0.09
C LEU A 271 -9.98 3.89 0.79
N SER A 272 -10.25 2.60 0.94
CA SER A 272 -11.30 2.07 1.82
C SER A 272 -11.12 2.56 3.26
N VAL A 273 -9.91 2.40 3.80
CA VAL A 273 -9.58 2.78 5.18
C VAL A 273 -9.60 4.30 5.35
N ALA A 274 -9.09 5.06 4.38
CA ALA A 274 -9.09 6.53 4.44
C ALA A 274 -10.51 7.09 4.47
N LEU A 275 -11.40 6.60 3.58
CA LEU A 275 -12.81 7.01 3.54
C LEU A 275 -13.56 6.57 4.80
N SER A 276 -13.33 5.34 5.26
CA SER A 276 -13.89 4.80 6.51
C SER A 276 -13.46 5.65 7.71
N ALA A 277 -12.17 5.95 7.83
CA ALA A 277 -11.61 6.76 8.91
C ALA A 277 -12.14 8.19 8.88
N LEU A 278 -12.26 8.80 7.70
CA LEU A 278 -12.83 10.14 7.55
C LEU A 278 -14.28 10.18 8.05
N LEU A 279 -15.11 9.22 7.61
CA LEU A 279 -16.51 9.11 8.02
C LEU A 279 -16.61 8.83 9.52
N ALA A 280 -15.92 7.81 10.02
CA ALA A 280 -15.92 7.41 11.42
C ALA A 280 -15.46 8.53 12.35
N THR A 281 -14.38 9.23 12.01
CA THR A 281 -13.84 10.32 12.83
C THR A 281 -14.80 11.49 12.88
N SER A 282 -15.36 11.88 11.73
CA SER A 282 -16.32 12.97 11.65
C SER A 282 -17.54 12.68 12.52
N LEU A 283 -18.07 11.46 12.45
CA LEU A 283 -19.21 11.02 13.26
C LEU A 283 -18.85 10.87 14.74
N ALA A 284 -17.63 10.44 15.08
CA ALA A 284 -17.20 10.28 16.47
C ALA A 284 -16.99 11.63 17.17
N LEU A 285 -16.41 12.61 16.47
CA LEU A 285 -16.28 13.97 16.99
C LEU A 285 -17.66 14.62 17.17
N LEU A 286 -18.54 14.44 16.19
CA LEU A 286 -19.91 14.94 16.26
C LEU A 286 -20.68 14.32 17.43
N SER A 287 -20.62 12.99 17.57
CA SER A 287 -21.30 12.27 18.66
C SER A 287 -20.75 12.67 20.03
N ALA A 288 -19.43 12.80 20.14
CA ALA A 288 -18.77 13.16 21.40
C ALA A 288 -18.97 14.61 21.82
N TYR A 289 -19.06 15.54 20.86
CA TYR A 289 -19.24 16.96 21.14
C TYR A 289 -20.69 17.30 21.53
N TYR A 290 -21.67 16.76 20.80
CA TYR A 290 -23.09 17.06 21.04
C TYR A 290 -23.75 16.15 22.08
N LYS A 291 -23.24 14.93 22.26
CA LYS A 291 -23.75 13.91 23.21
C LYS A 291 -25.25 13.63 23.03
N GLY A 292 -25.83 12.84 23.94
CA GLY A 292 -27.27 12.61 24.03
C GLY A 292 -27.88 11.99 22.77
N ARG A 293 -28.82 12.69 22.12
CA ARG A 293 -29.59 12.16 20.98
C ARG A 293 -28.72 11.87 19.76
N VAL A 294 -27.74 12.72 19.45
CA VAL A 294 -26.85 12.52 18.29
C VAL A 294 -26.05 11.23 18.45
N ASP A 295 -25.52 11.02 19.64
CA ASP A 295 -24.76 9.82 19.97
C ASP A 295 -25.64 8.56 19.97
N LEU A 296 -26.84 8.62 20.56
CA LEU A 296 -27.80 7.52 20.51
C LEU A 296 -28.21 7.16 19.06
N SER A 297 -28.47 8.15 18.21
CA SER A 297 -28.78 7.91 16.79
C SER A 297 -27.64 7.21 16.06
N LEU A 298 -26.39 7.57 16.35
CA LEU A 298 -25.22 6.94 15.73
C LEU A 298 -24.96 5.53 16.26
N VAL A 299 -25.23 5.27 17.54
CA VAL A 299 -25.24 3.90 18.08
C VAL A 299 -26.25 3.04 17.31
N LEU A 300 -27.49 3.51 17.17
CA LEU A 300 -28.55 2.78 16.47
C LEU A 300 -28.22 2.55 14.99
N LEU A 301 -27.69 3.57 14.30
CA LEU A 301 -27.27 3.44 12.90
C LEU A 301 -26.11 2.45 12.74
N SER A 302 -25.12 2.52 13.63
CA SER A 302 -24.00 1.57 13.64
C SER A 302 -24.47 0.15 13.90
N ASP A 303 -25.37 -0.06 14.86
CA ASP A 303 -25.89 -1.38 15.19
C ASP A 303 -26.72 -1.96 14.04
N ALA A 304 -27.50 -1.14 13.34
CA ALA A 304 -28.27 -1.55 12.16
C ALA A 304 -27.36 -2.04 11.00
N VAL A 305 -26.24 -1.35 10.76
CA VAL A 305 -25.26 -1.76 9.74
C VAL A 305 -24.54 -3.05 10.16
N MET A 306 -24.12 -3.16 11.43
CA MET A 306 -23.41 -4.33 11.96
C MET A 306 -24.30 -5.58 12.11
N ALA A 307 -25.61 -5.40 12.23
CA ALA A 307 -26.56 -6.51 12.27
C ALA A 307 -26.61 -7.32 10.97
N MET A 308 -26.22 -6.70 9.84
CA MET A 308 -26.14 -7.37 8.55
C MET A 308 -24.79 -8.08 8.39
N PRO A 309 -24.75 -9.34 7.93
CA PRO A 309 -23.49 -10.02 7.64
C PRO A 309 -22.68 -9.26 6.57
N GLN A 310 -21.50 -8.78 6.94
CA GLN A 310 -20.69 -7.91 6.09
C GLN A 310 -20.40 -8.53 4.71
N LEU A 311 -20.10 -9.83 4.67
CA LEU A 311 -19.84 -10.54 3.42
C LEU A 311 -21.06 -10.52 2.49
N LEU A 312 -22.28 -10.69 3.02
CA LEU A 312 -23.50 -10.63 2.21
C LEU A 312 -23.72 -9.23 1.64
N LEU A 313 -23.46 -8.18 2.43
CA LEU A 313 -23.52 -6.80 1.94
C LEU A 313 -22.50 -6.53 0.85
N LEU A 314 -21.26 -7.01 1.02
CA LEU A 314 -20.20 -6.86 0.02
C LEU A 314 -20.59 -7.52 -1.30
N ILE A 315 -21.07 -8.76 -1.25
CA ILE A 315 -21.52 -9.53 -2.43
C ILE A 315 -22.69 -8.81 -3.12
N MET A 316 -23.73 -8.45 -2.36
CA MET A 316 -24.93 -7.82 -2.88
C MET A 316 -24.62 -6.46 -3.51
N LEU A 317 -23.90 -5.58 -2.79
CA LEU A 317 -23.60 -4.24 -3.28
C LEU A 317 -22.60 -4.25 -4.43
N SER A 318 -21.61 -5.15 -4.42
CA SER A 318 -20.70 -5.31 -5.55
C SER A 318 -21.49 -5.67 -6.82
N LYS A 319 -22.42 -6.62 -6.72
CA LYS A 319 -23.21 -7.04 -7.88
C LYS A 319 -24.23 -6.00 -8.34
N VAL A 320 -24.86 -5.28 -7.42
CA VAL A 320 -25.85 -4.23 -7.78
C VAL A 320 -25.16 -3.01 -8.39
N LEU A 321 -23.97 -2.66 -7.90
CA LEU A 321 -23.24 -1.48 -8.35
C LEU A 321 -22.29 -1.76 -9.53
N SER A 322 -22.05 -3.02 -9.90
CA SER A 322 -21.13 -3.38 -10.99
C SER A 322 -21.50 -2.75 -12.33
N ASP A 323 -22.80 -2.63 -12.60
CA ASP A 323 -23.32 -2.18 -13.90
C ASP A 323 -23.60 -0.66 -13.91
N THR A 324 -23.21 0.05 -12.85
CA THR A 324 -23.32 1.51 -12.76
C THR A 324 -22.06 2.18 -13.31
N TRP A 325 -22.14 3.49 -13.59
CA TRP A 325 -20.97 4.28 -14.01
C TRP A 325 -19.81 4.21 -13.00
N ILE A 326 -20.12 4.02 -11.71
CA ILE A 326 -19.13 3.89 -10.64
C ILE A 326 -18.41 2.53 -10.74
N GLY A 327 -19.11 1.49 -11.20
CA GLY A 327 -18.58 0.13 -11.39
C GLY A 327 -17.48 0.04 -12.46
N GLY A 328 -17.47 0.95 -13.43
CA GLY A 328 -16.40 1.04 -14.43
C GLY A 328 -15.10 1.66 -13.91
N ILE A 329 -15.15 2.42 -12.80
CA ILE A 329 -14.00 3.16 -12.29
C ILE A 329 -13.01 2.19 -11.66
N TYR A 330 -11.75 2.29 -12.09
CA TYR A 330 -10.65 1.48 -11.58
C TYR A 330 -10.97 -0.03 -11.60
N SER A 331 -11.63 -0.49 -12.68
CA SER A 331 -12.06 -1.88 -12.87
C SER A 331 -12.96 -2.43 -11.74
N GLY A 332 -13.80 -1.58 -11.14
CA GLY A 332 -14.67 -1.92 -10.02
C GLY A 332 -14.01 -1.79 -8.64
N GLY A 333 -12.71 -1.48 -8.58
CA GLY A 333 -11.99 -1.29 -7.33
C GLY A 333 -12.48 -0.09 -6.52
N PHE A 334 -12.95 0.98 -7.19
CA PHE A 334 -13.51 2.14 -6.49
C PHE A 334 -14.84 1.82 -5.79
N VAL A 335 -15.71 1.03 -6.43
CA VAL A 335 -16.95 0.53 -5.80
C VAL A 335 -16.63 -0.29 -4.56
N LEU A 336 -15.65 -1.21 -4.65
CA LEU A 336 -15.21 -1.96 -3.49
C LEU A 336 -14.77 -1.02 -2.36
N ALA A 337 -13.98 0.00 -2.66
CA ALA A 337 -13.53 0.96 -1.65
C ALA A 337 -14.69 1.70 -0.98
N LEU A 338 -15.71 2.12 -1.73
CA LEU A 338 -16.92 2.74 -1.19
C LEU A 338 -17.72 1.79 -0.30
N ILE A 339 -17.89 0.53 -0.71
CA ILE A 339 -18.64 -0.46 0.08
C ILE A 339 -17.88 -0.77 1.38
N PHE A 340 -16.57 -0.96 1.32
CA PHE A 340 -15.74 -1.15 2.51
C PHE A 340 -15.76 0.07 3.43
N ALA A 341 -15.75 1.29 2.88
CA ALA A 341 -15.90 2.51 3.68
C ALA A 341 -17.28 2.60 4.34
N GLY A 342 -18.35 2.34 3.59
CA GLY A 342 -19.73 2.41 4.04
C GLY A 342 -20.13 1.32 5.05
N THR A 343 -19.43 0.19 5.06
CA THR A 343 -19.64 -0.87 6.06
C THR A 343 -18.63 -0.79 7.22
N GLY A 344 -17.38 -0.43 6.93
CA GLY A 344 -16.27 -0.44 7.88
C GLY A 344 -16.24 0.74 8.85
N TRP A 345 -16.90 1.87 8.53
CA TRP A 345 -16.88 3.05 9.41
C TRP A 345 -17.45 2.77 10.80
N THR A 346 -18.35 1.79 10.94
CA THR A 346 -18.99 1.43 12.20
C THR A 346 -17.99 0.90 13.22
N TYR A 347 -17.14 -0.05 12.81
CA TYR A 347 -16.07 -0.61 13.64
C TYR A 347 -15.07 0.46 14.05
N MET A 348 -14.66 1.30 13.09
CA MET A 348 -13.73 2.40 13.34
C MET A 348 -14.34 3.42 14.31
N TRP A 349 -15.58 3.84 14.07
CA TRP A 349 -16.31 4.81 14.90
C TRP A 349 -16.42 4.33 16.34
N ARG A 350 -16.84 3.07 16.57
CA ARG A 350 -16.90 2.49 17.91
C ARG A 350 -15.56 2.53 18.63
N SER A 351 -14.49 2.23 17.91
CA SER A 351 -13.13 2.17 18.45
C SER A 351 -12.62 3.55 18.88
N VAL A 352 -13.00 4.62 18.16
CA VAL A 352 -12.58 6.00 18.49
C VAL A 352 -13.61 6.81 19.28
N ARG A 353 -14.85 6.33 19.42
CA ARG A 353 -15.92 7.00 20.18
C ARG A 353 -15.56 7.21 21.64
N GLY A 354 -15.00 6.20 22.31
CA GLY A 354 -14.59 6.29 23.71
C GLY A 354 -13.54 7.40 23.94
N PRO A 355 -12.39 7.36 23.24
CA PRO A 355 -11.41 8.43 23.28
C PRO A 355 -11.96 9.81 22.90
N ALA A 356 -12.87 9.89 21.91
CA ALA A 356 -13.51 11.14 21.51
C ALA A 356 -14.40 11.72 22.63
N LEU A 357 -15.14 10.88 23.36
CA LEU A 357 -15.91 11.29 24.53
C LEU A 357 -15.00 11.73 25.69
N GLN A 358 -13.91 11.01 25.95
CA GLN A 358 -12.94 11.38 26.99
C GLN A 358 -12.33 12.75 26.73
N VAL A 359 -11.96 13.07 25.48
CA VAL A 359 -11.40 14.40 25.16
C VAL A 359 -12.45 15.50 25.24
N SER A 360 -13.72 15.22 24.89
CA SER A 360 -14.79 16.22 24.95
C SER A 360 -15.16 16.64 26.38
N GLU A 361 -14.72 15.88 27.40
CA GLU A 361 -14.94 16.14 28.83
C GLU A 361 -13.75 16.81 29.53
N ARG A 362 -12.70 17.18 28.78
CA ARG A 362 -11.52 17.83 29.35
C ARG A 362 -11.79 19.31 29.60
N SER A 363 -11.27 19.82 30.73
CA SER A 363 -11.43 21.22 31.15
C SER A 363 -10.93 22.26 30.14
N TRP A 364 -9.94 21.92 29.31
CA TRP A 364 -9.47 22.81 28.24
C TRP A 364 -10.46 22.94 27.07
N ILE A 365 -11.34 21.95 26.86
CA ILE A 365 -12.44 22.05 25.89
C ILE A 365 -13.50 23.02 26.41
N ASP A 366 -13.83 22.95 27.70
CA ASP A 366 -14.75 23.89 28.34
C ASP A 366 -14.19 25.31 28.30
N ALA A 367 -12.89 25.49 28.58
CA ALA A 367 -12.22 26.77 28.45
C ALA A 367 -12.31 27.31 27.01
N ALA A 368 -12.00 26.50 25.99
CA ALA A 368 -12.10 26.90 24.59
C ALA A 368 -13.53 27.33 24.20
N ARG A 369 -14.55 26.67 24.75
CA ARG A 369 -15.96 27.04 24.59
C ARG A 369 -16.27 28.38 25.26
N SER A 370 -15.78 28.62 26.48
CA SER A 370 -15.96 29.90 27.19
C SER A 370 -15.29 31.07 26.48
N PHE A 371 -14.22 30.83 25.72
CA PHE A 371 -13.57 31.83 24.85
C PHE A 371 -14.31 32.04 23.51
N GLY A 372 -15.48 31.44 23.30
CA GLY A 372 -16.32 31.66 22.13
C GLY A 372 -15.86 30.95 20.86
N GLN A 373 -14.98 29.93 20.97
CA GLN A 373 -14.59 29.15 19.79
C GLN A 373 -15.77 28.36 19.22
N THR A 374 -15.86 28.30 17.89
CA THR A 374 -16.93 27.55 17.23
C THR A 374 -16.77 26.04 17.46
N PRO A 375 -17.87 25.26 17.45
CA PRO A 375 -17.81 23.80 17.59
C PRO A 375 -16.85 23.13 16.59
N VAL A 376 -16.85 23.58 15.33
CA VAL A 376 -15.98 23.05 14.27
C VAL A 376 -14.51 23.34 14.59
N THR A 377 -14.20 24.56 15.06
CA THR A 377 -12.85 24.92 15.52
C THR A 377 -12.41 24.00 16.65
N ILE A 378 -13.27 23.79 17.65
CA ILE A 378 -12.96 22.94 18.80
C ILE A 378 -12.70 21.49 18.38
N MET A 379 -13.58 20.92 17.56
CA MET A 379 -13.44 19.55 17.07
C MET A 379 -12.17 19.37 16.24
N ARG A 380 -11.88 20.29 15.32
CA ARG A 380 -10.73 20.18 14.40
C ARG A 380 -9.38 20.48 15.07
N GLN A 381 -9.33 21.48 15.95
CA GLN A 381 -8.06 21.95 16.52
C GLN A 381 -7.72 21.30 17.87
N HIS A 382 -8.72 20.92 18.67
CA HIS A 382 -8.48 20.40 20.02
C HIS A 382 -8.79 18.92 20.16
N MET A 383 -9.89 18.43 19.56
CA MET A 383 -10.29 17.03 19.71
C MET A 383 -9.63 16.10 18.69
N LEU A 384 -9.62 16.46 17.41
CA LEU A 384 -9.09 15.64 16.31
C LEU A 384 -7.61 15.23 16.52
N PRO A 385 -6.70 16.13 16.93
CA PRO A 385 -5.29 15.75 17.16
C PRO A 385 -5.14 14.67 18.22
N TYR A 386 -5.99 14.67 19.26
CA TYR A 386 -5.99 13.66 20.31
C TYR A 386 -6.42 12.29 19.78
N VAL A 387 -7.47 12.25 18.96
CA VAL A 387 -8.04 10.99 18.43
C VAL A 387 -7.19 10.41 17.28
N THR A 388 -6.35 11.23 16.63
CA THR A 388 -5.52 10.81 15.50
C THR A 388 -4.58 9.64 15.84
N GLY A 389 -4.04 9.58 17.06
CA GLY A 389 -3.22 8.44 17.50
C GLY A 389 -3.98 7.12 17.44
N TYR A 390 -5.24 7.11 17.89
CA TYR A 390 -6.12 5.95 17.82
C TYR A 390 -6.47 5.58 16.37
N LEU A 391 -6.67 6.58 15.50
CA LEU A 391 -6.95 6.33 14.07
C LEU A 391 -5.79 5.62 13.36
N LEU A 392 -4.54 5.95 13.68
CA LEU A 392 -3.38 5.28 13.10
C LEU A 392 -3.30 3.80 13.50
N ILE A 393 -3.65 3.50 14.76
CA ILE A 393 -3.69 2.13 15.31
C ILE A 393 -4.77 1.32 14.58
N TYR A 394 -6.02 1.75 14.67
CA TYR A 394 -7.15 1.00 14.13
C TYR A 394 -7.15 1.00 12.59
N GLY A 395 -6.65 2.07 11.96
CA GLY A 395 -6.50 2.16 10.51
C GLY A 395 -5.59 1.07 9.95
N SER A 396 -4.43 0.84 10.60
CA SER A 396 -3.47 -0.19 10.18
C SER A 396 -4.07 -1.60 10.24
N MET A 397 -4.79 -1.93 11.32
CA MET A 397 -5.44 -3.23 11.48
C MET A 397 -6.58 -3.43 10.48
N THR A 398 -7.37 -2.38 10.24
CA THR A 398 -8.49 -2.41 9.28
C THR A 398 -8.00 -2.63 7.85
N LEU A 399 -6.82 -2.13 7.50
CA LEU A 399 -6.23 -2.30 6.17
C LEU A 399 -5.96 -3.79 5.86
N GLY A 400 -5.40 -4.55 6.80
CA GLY A 400 -5.24 -6.00 6.65
C GLY A 400 -6.57 -6.71 6.39
N GLY A 401 -7.61 -6.34 7.14
CA GLY A 401 -8.97 -6.87 6.96
C GLY A 401 -9.59 -6.51 5.60
N ALA A 402 -9.30 -5.33 5.07
CA ALA A 402 -9.74 -4.91 3.74
C ALA A 402 -9.06 -5.76 2.64
N ILE A 403 -7.73 -5.94 2.71
CA ILE A 403 -6.98 -6.73 1.70
C ILE A 403 -7.50 -8.17 1.61
N ILE A 404 -7.69 -8.86 2.74
CA ILE A 404 -8.20 -10.24 2.71
C ILE A 404 -9.64 -10.31 2.18
N SER A 405 -10.46 -9.30 2.48
CA SER A 405 -11.83 -9.23 2.00
C SER A 405 -11.90 -8.94 0.50
N ILE A 406 -11.05 -8.06 -0.04
CA ILE A 406 -10.91 -7.80 -1.48
C ILE A 406 -10.48 -9.08 -2.20
N ALA A 407 -9.46 -9.76 -1.67
CA ALA A 407 -9.03 -11.05 -2.23
C ALA A 407 -10.15 -12.09 -2.18
N GLY A 408 -10.89 -12.18 -1.07
CA GLY A 408 -12.04 -13.08 -0.95
C GLY A 408 -13.14 -12.80 -1.99
N LEU A 409 -13.48 -11.53 -2.23
CA LEU A 409 -14.45 -11.16 -3.27
C LEU A 409 -13.93 -11.45 -4.68
N SER A 410 -12.66 -11.14 -4.96
CA SER A 410 -12.02 -11.46 -6.24
C SER A 410 -11.95 -12.97 -6.49
N TYR A 411 -11.75 -13.77 -5.43
CA TYR A 411 -11.82 -15.22 -5.49
C TYR A 411 -13.22 -15.73 -5.84
N LEU A 412 -14.28 -15.08 -5.32
CA LEU A 412 -15.68 -15.39 -5.66
C LEU A 412 -16.13 -14.85 -7.03
N GLY A 413 -15.25 -14.16 -7.78
CA GLY A 413 -15.61 -13.53 -9.06
C GLY A 413 -16.42 -12.23 -8.92
N LEU A 414 -16.48 -11.65 -7.72
CA LEU A 414 -17.24 -10.44 -7.38
C LEU A 414 -16.34 -9.25 -7.00
N GLY A 415 -15.03 -9.40 -7.17
CA GLY A 415 -14.05 -8.37 -6.91
C GLY A 415 -13.77 -7.51 -8.14
N VAL A 416 -12.50 -7.12 -8.30
CA VAL A 416 -12.05 -6.34 -9.45
C VAL A 416 -12.30 -7.13 -10.75
N ALA A 417 -12.77 -6.46 -11.79
CA ALA A 417 -13.09 -7.09 -13.07
C ALA A 417 -11.82 -7.52 -13.85
N PRO A 418 -11.82 -8.67 -14.54
CA PRO A 418 -10.80 -8.99 -15.54
C PRO A 418 -10.76 -7.95 -16.68
N PRO A 419 -9.60 -7.69 -17.31
CA PRO A 419 -8.32 -8.39 -17.20
C PRO A 419 -7.39 -7.88 -16.08
N THR A 420 -7.84 -6.94 -15.23
CA THR A 420 -7.00 -6.32 -14.18
C THR A 420 -6.53 -7.36 -13.16
N PRO A 421 -5.22 -7.48 -12.87
CA PRO A 421 -4.70 -8.48 -11.92
C PRO A 421 -5.18 -8.29 -10.49
N GLU A 422 -5.49 -9.39 -9.81
CA GLU A 422 -5.95 -9.40 -8.41
C GLU A 422 -5.67 -10.76 -7.75
N TRP A 423 -5.11 -10.75 -6.54
CA TRP A 423 -4.53 -11.96 -5.91
C TRP A 423 -5.56 -13.07 -5.69
N GLY A 424 -6.76 -12.71 -5.23
CA GLY A 424 -7.84 -13.67 -5.03
C GLY A 424 -8.24 -14.41 -6.30
N ARG A 425 -8.11 -13.77 -7.47
CA ARG A 425 -8.43 -14.40 -8.75
C ARG A 425 -7.39 -15.45 -9.13
N ALA A 426 -6.12 -15.23 -8.83
CA ALA A 426 -5.08 -16.25 -9.04
C ALA A 426 -5.37 -17.51 -8.20
N ILE A 427 -5.83 -17.33 -6.96
CA ILE A 427 -6.26 -18.45 -6.10
C ILE A 427 -7.42 -19.22 -6.72
N ASN A 428 -8.43 -18.51 -7.22
CA ASN A 428 -9.60 -19.12 -7.85
C ASN A 428 -9.21 -19.92 -9.11
N LEU A 429 -8.38 -19.35 -9.98
CA LEU A 429 -7.89 -20.01 -11.19
C LEU A 429 -7.00 -21.22 -10.88
N GLY A 430 -6.30 -21.21 -9.73
CA GLY A 430 -5.40 -22.27 -9.31
C GLY A 430 -6.02 -23.37 -8.44
N GLN A 431 -7.25 -23.19 -7.94
CA GLN A 431 -7.80 -24.00 -6.86
C GLN A 431 -7.87 -25.50 -7.22
N ASP A 432 -8.24 -25.80 -8.46
CA ASP A 432 -8.41 -27.19 -8.95
C ASP A 432 -7.05 -27.87 -9.19
N TYR A 433 -5.98 -27.08 -9.27
CA TYR A 433 -4.62 -27.55 -9.56
C TYR A 433 -3.74 -27.73 -8.32
N VAL A 434 -4.25 -27.44 -7.12
CA VAL A 434 -3.49 -27.51 -5.86
C VAL A 434 -2.88 -28.89 -5.62
N ALA A 435 -3.59 -29.96 -6.00
CA ALA A 435 -3.12 -31.34 -5.84
C ALA A 435 -2.23 -31.84 -7.00
N THR A 436 -1.87 -30.95 -7.95
CA THR A 436 -1.11 -31.28 -9.17
C THR A 436 0.27 -30.62 -9.17
N GLY A 437 1.03 -30.76 -10.27
CA GLY A 437 2.30 -30.04 -10.47
C GLY A 437 2.15 -28.51 -10.47
N SER A 438 0.96 -27.98 -10.76
CA SER A 438 0.68 -26.54 -10.86
C SER A 438 0.18 -25.91 -9.56
N TRP A 439 0.61 -26.43 -8.41
CA TRP A 439 0.22 -25.96 -7.07
C TRP A 439 0.52 -24.48 -6.82
N HIS A 440 1.55 -23.94 -7.50
CA HIS A 440 2.05 -22.57 -7.33
C HIS A 440 1.00 -21.50 -7.64
N ILE A 441 0.06 -21.81 -8.56
CA ILE A 441 -0.96 -20.88 -9.04
C ILE A 441 -1.85 -20.38 -7.89
N SER A 442 -2.25 -21.27 -6.97
CA SER A 442 -3.10 -20.94 -5.84
C SER A 442 -2.32 -20.70 -4.55
N LEU A 443 -1.30 -21.52 -4.29
CA LEU A 443 -0.59 -21.48 -3.01
C LEU A 443 0.27 -20.22 -2.82
N ILE A 444 0.95 -19.76 -3.87
CA ILE A 444 1.81 -18.57 -3.78
C ILE A 444 0.98 -17.31 -3.45
N PRO A 445 -0.09 -16.95 -4.19
CA PRO A 445 -0.92 -15.81 -3.81
C PRO A 445 -1.55 -15.96 -2.42
N GLY A 446 -1.96 -17.17 -2.03
CA GLY A 446 -2.51 -17.45 -0.70
C GLY A 446 -1.52 -17.13 0.42
N ILE A 447 -0.29 -17.62 0.32
CA ILE A 447 0.79 -17.33 1.28
C ILE A 447 1.11 -15.83 1.32
N LEU A 448 1.17 -15.17 0.16
CA LEU A 448 1.45 -13.73 0.10
C LEU A 448 0.35 -12.90 0.77
N ILE A 449 -0.93 -13.23 0.57
CA ILE A 449 -2.04 -12.59 1.30
C ILE A 449 -1.84 -12.77 2.80
N THR A 450 -1.58 -14.01 3.27
CA THR A 450 -1.37 -14.28 4.70
C THR A 450 -0.23 -13.44 5.27
N ILE A 451 0.93 -13.42 4.62
CA ILE A 451 2.09 -12.64 5.07
C ILE A 451 1.73 -11.16 5.15
N VAL A 452 1.14 -10.58 4.11
CA VAL A 452 0.78 -9.16 4.05
C VAL A 452 -0.24 -8.79 5.12
N VAL A 453 -1.30 -9.58 5.28
CA VAL A 453 -2.35 -9.35 6.27
C VAL A 453 -1.79 -9.46 7.68
N THR A 454 -0.97 -10.48 7.97
CA THR A 454 -0.28 -10.61 9.25
C THR A 454 0.67 -9.43 9.47
N GLY A 455 1.37 -8.96 8.43
CA GLY A 455 2.26 -7.82 8.49
C GLY A 455 1.55 -6.52 8.90
N PHE A 456 0.40 -6.22 8.28
CA PHE A 456 -0.41 -5.05 8.64
C PHE A 456 -0.97 -5.13 10.06
N ASN A 457 -1.44 -6.31 10.50
CA ASN A 457 -1.90 -6.50 11.88
C ASN A 457 -0.74 -6.33 12.87
N ALA A 458 0.40 -6.96 12.62
CA ALA A 458 1.59 -6.86 13.46
C ALA A 458 2.12 -5.42 13.57
N LEU A 459 2.09 -4.66 12.46
CA LEU A 459 2.44 -3.25 12.45
C LEU A 459 1.46 -2.43 13.30
N GLY A 460 0.15 -2.69 13.17
CA GLY A 460 -0.89 -2.05 13.97
C GLY A 460 -0.72 -2.28 15.47
N ASP A 461 -0.47 -3.53 15.89
CA ASP A 461 -0.19 -3.88 17.28
C ASP A 461 1.07 -3.16 17.79
N GLY A 462 2.14 -3.17 16.99
CA GLY A 462 3.37 -2.44 17.35
C GLY A 462 3.15 -0.93 17.52
N ILE A 463 2.37 -0.30 16.65
CA ILE A 463 2.02 1.13 16.76
C ILE A 463 1.15 1.37 18.00
N ARG A 464 0.21 0.46 18.30
CA ARG A 464 -0.64 0.53 19.49
C ARG A 464 0.17 0.54 20.76
N ASP A 465 1.01 -0.47 20.94
CA ASP A 465 1.80 -0.65 22.16
C ASP A 465 2.85 0.46 22.31
N ALA A 466 3.33 1.00 21.19
CA ALA A 466 4.19 2.17 21.18
C ALA A 466 3.46 3.45 21.62
N ILE A 467 2.19 3.65 21.24
CA ILE A 467 1.42 4.84 21.59
C ILE A 467 0.87 4.77 23.02
N ASP A 468 0.51 3.58 23.50
CA ASP A 468 -0.04 3.39 24.84
C ASP A 468 1.06 3.41 25.92
N PRO A 469 1.12 4.43 26.80
CA PRO A 469 2.14 4.52 27.84
C PRO A 469 1.91 3.54 29.02
N GLN A 470 0.75 2.89 29.11
CA GLN A 470 0.41 1.96 30.21
C GLN A 470 0.80 0.51 29.90
N SER A 471 1.13 0.17 28.65
CA SER A 471 1.53 -1.18 28.23
C SER A 471 2.75 -1.71 29.00
N ASP A 472 3.71 -0.84 29.34
CA ASP A 472 4.92 -1.20 30.11
C ASP A 472 4.68 -1.40 31.62
N SER A 473 3.59 -0.87 32.18
CA SER A 473 3.33 -0.96 33.62
C SER A 473 2.87 -2.36 34.07
N ALA A 474 2.26 -3.14 33.17
CA ALA A 474 1.79 -4.50 33.45
C ALA A 474 2.93 -5.55 33.43
N THR A 475 3.97 -5.34 32.63
CA THR A 475 5.17 -6.18 32.59
C THR A 475 6.11 -5.93 33.78
N GLY A 476 6.08 -4.72 34.35
CA GLY A 476 6.80 -4.39 35.59
C GLY A 476 6.20 -5.05 36.84
N GLU A 477 4.88 -5.15 36.95
CA GLU A 477 4.22 -5.78 38.11
C GLU A 477 4.28 -7.31 38.09
N THR A 478 4.30 -7.94 36.91
CA THR A 478 4.39 -9.41 36.79
C THR A 478 5.79 -9.94 37.07
N ALA A 479 6.84 -9.15 36.87
CA ALA A 479 8.21 -9.49 37.29
C ALA A 479 8.40 -9.42 38.83
N GLY A 480 7.52 -8.72 39.56
CA GLY A 480 7.59 -8.55 41.02
C GLY A 480 6.81 -9.59 41.84
N ARG A 481 6.02 -10.48 41.21
CA ARG A 481 5.16 -11.44 41.92
C ARG A 481 5.35 -12.91 41.53
N GLY A 482 6.36 -13.24 40.73
CA GLY A 482 6.70 -14.61 40.33
C GLY A 482 7.90 -15.18 41.08
N GLY A 483 7.89 -15.14 42.40
CA GLY A 483 8.93 -15.71 43.25
C GLY A 483 8.34 -16.20 44.56
N GLY A 484 7.85 -17.44 44.59
CA GLY A 484 7.36 -18.06 45.82
C GLY A 484 6.51 -19.30 45.58
N ALA A 485 7.14 -20.46 45.85
CA ALA A 485 6.63 -21.83 45.97
C ALA A 485 6.26 -22.57 44.68
#